data_AF-A0A2L0EWU6-F1
#
_entry.id   AF-A0A2L0EWU6-F1
#
_cell.length_a   1.000
_cell.length_b   1.000
_cell.length_c   1.000
_cell.angle_alpha   90.00
_cell.angle_beta   90.00
_cell.angle_gamma   90.00
#
_symmetry.space_group_name_H-M   'P 1'
#
loop_
_entity.id
_entity.type
_entity.pdbx_description
1 polymer ?
#
loop_
_entity_poly.entity_id
_entity_poly.type
_entity_poly.pdbx_seq_one_letter_code
_entity_poly.pdbx_strand_id
1 'polypeptide(L)'
;MNRRLTAISTLLGALLGPATSAAEAPPTLLVVDRDDDDADGVPDGEQPHVPPSPELLAVRPPRGPSRGATSIPPEVRLLADGNPVQPGSAAPANARRLEIQAVKAGRAEIAISGEAQRISAFEIRALDGAGQRIDMARSHASLQRTPPDRLGDDPFANLDDPDAIRLLVIGAPDDVPATLDLHSMAPSGKVIDHLSGVPLGHVRCPEDVPPGLVCGSTRPIRAVADDIDRNHPMIADRSVKGEVGGALVVALPGGPKLQMIRIAGPRSSPLGPLGRTRARLRILMVRPRAGGPPPMGGDDAGAIAIARAEVERANALWGACGVSFGPPEELDIAFVDPPRPHLLAIGCDHGLPASGGAIRVRVDGHEVSAAIAPRMRPSAAARAVAAAISAAGFSARLSDNPVIGAGAHGTTDVLVRRPGGALATLEPPASGALSTDATLTACIGAVDLDDGLQHFTDTDAIAGTVEERALLKAFDDGDPATVDVVMVPSFAGGGRIGESFIFADGGAIRNAIVEDRAGLRADRASFALSHELGHVLLDEPGHPDDFGIDTPTRLMDADAANASAYGPRRLTVDECARAIRQSGAPAPPPPSAAAPARGTTARGAGGGTPGFRPSSPAPLLAPWPLSPLGRER
;
A
#
# COMPACT_ATOMS: atom_id res chain seq x y z
N MET A 1 41.68 -8.65 70.91
CA MET A 1 41.60 -8.99 72.36
C MET A 1 40.60 -8.02 72.97
N ASN A 2 39.47 -8.32 73.59
CA ASN A 2 38.82 -9.57 74.01
C ASN A 2 37.30 -9.34 73.89
N ARG A 3 36.58 -10.38 73.44
CA ARG A 3 35.12 -10.42 73.37
C ARG A 3 34.54 -10.55 74.79
N ARG A 4 33.53 -9.73 75.08
CA ARG A 4 32.53 -9.94 76.14
C ARG A 4 31.41 -10.82 75.58
N LEU A 5 30.89 -11.74 76.38
CA LEU A 5 29.51 -12.20 76.28
C LEU A 5 29.10 -12.85 77.60
N THR A 6 28.19 -12.17 78.29
CA THR A 6 27.44 -12.63 79.46
C THR A 6 26.09 -13.14 78.99
N ALA A 7 25.70 -14.30 79.49
CA ALA A 7 24.38 -14.91 79.30
C ALA A 7 23.31 -14.20 80.13
N ILE A 8 22.10 -14.03 79.59
CA ILE A 8 20.86 -13.86 80.36
C ILE A 8 19.70 -14.55 79.62
N SER A 9 18.98 -15.38 80.37
CA SER A 9 17.74 -16.08 80.04
C SER A 9 16.55 -15.14 79.86
N THR A 10 15.57 -15.54 79.04
CA THR A 10 14.18 -15.08 79.14
C THR A 10 13.20 -16.21 78.97
N LEU A 11 12.14 -16.12 79.78
CA LEU A 11 11.07 -17.06 80.03
C LEU A 11 9.80 -16.62 79.27
N LEU A 12 8.92 -17.59 79.00
CA LEU A 12 7.44 -17.50 78.95
C LEU A 12 6.72 -16.93 77.71
N GLY A 13 5.67 -17.65 77.27
CA GLY A 13 4.36 -17.04 76.96
C GLY A 13 3.78 -17.28 75.56
N ALA A 14 2.84 -18.23 75.48
CA ALA A 14 1.65 -18.35 74.63
C ALA A 14 1.52 -17.54 73.32
N LEU A 15 1.06 -18.20 72.25
CA LEU A 15 -0.25 -17.96 71.63
C LEU A 15 -0.46 -18.88 70.41
N LEU A 16 -1.53 -19.68 70.48
CA LEU A 16 -2.20 -20.29 69.34
C LEU A 16 -2.72 -19.17 68.43
N GLY A 17 -2.04 -18.90 67.32
CA GLY A 17 -2.60 -18.14 66.20
C GLY A 17 -3.48 -19.05 65.34
N PRO A 18 -4.61 -18.57 64.81
CA PRO A 18 -5.39 -19.36 63.86
C PRO A 18 -4.50 -19.65 62.66
N ALA A 19 -4.61 -20.87 62.12
CA ALA A 19 -4.04 -21.19 60.81
C ALA A 19 -4.51 -20.11 59.84
N THR A 20 -3.59 -19.26 59.40
CA THR A 20 -3.77 -18.40 58.25
C THR A 20 -4.23 -19.34 57.14
N SER A 21 -5.50 -19.23 56.75
CA SER A 21 -5.97 -19.77 55.48
C SER A 21 -4.95 -19.32 54.46
N ALA A 22 -4.19 -20.26 53.90
CA ALA A 22 -3.26 -19.96 52.83
C ALA A 22 -4.07 -19.19 51.79
N ALA A 23 -3.71 -17.92 51.56
CA ALA A 23 -4.35 -17.12 50.55
C ALA A 23 -4.24 -17.92 49.24
N GLU A 24 -5.38 -18.30 48.70
CA GLU A 24 -5.45 -19.11 47.49
C GLU A 24 -4.74 -18.32 46.39
N ALA A 25 -3.78 -18.96 45.70
CA ALA A 25 -3.02 -18.27 44.66
C ALA A 25 -4.00 -17.77 43.57
N PRO A 26 -3.85 -16.53 43.08
CA PRO A 26 -4.71 -16.01 42.02
C PRO A 26 -4.59 -16.88 40.76
N PRO A 27 -5.67 -16.99 39.96
CA PRO A 27 -5.62 -17.73 38.71
C PRO A 27 -4.59 -17.09 37.76
N THR A 28 -3.95 -17.92 36.94
CA THR A 28 -3.10 -17.41 35.86
C THR A 28 -3.97 -16.86 34.75
N LEU A 29 -3.70 -15.62 34.33
CA LEU A 29 -4.46 -14.95 33.28
C LEU A 29 -3.97 -15.39 31.90
N LEU A 30 -4.90 -15.76 31.02
CA LEU A 30 -4.66 -16.02 29.61
C LEU A 30 -5.63 -15.24 28.73
N VAL A 31 -5.23 -15.01 27.49
CA VAL A 31 -6.08 -14.45 26.46
C VAL A 31 -6.56 -15.54 25.52
N VAL A 32 -7.81 -15.47 25.10
CA VAL A 32 -8.34 -16.37 24.08
C VAL A 32 -7.66 -16.07 22.75
N ASP A 33 -7.01 -17.09 22.21
CA ASP A 33 -6.17 -17.00 21.02
C ASP A 33 -7.04 -16.97 19.74
N ARG A 34 -7.22 -15.77 19.15
CA ARG A 34 -8.14 -15.51 18.02
C ARG A 34 -7.49 -14.83 16.81
N ASP A 35 -6.22 -14.49 16.92
CA ASP A 35 -5.44 -13.85 15.87
C ASP A 35 -4.74 -14.88 14.99
N ASP A 36 -4.00 -14.37 14.01
CA ASP A 36 -3.31 -15.12 12.97
C ASP A 36 -1.91 -14.54 12.79
N ASP A 37 -0.99 -15.03 13.62
CA ASP A 37 0.39 -14.55 13.67
C ASP A 37 1.18 -14.91 12.41
N ASP A 38 0.92 -16.09 11.84
CA ASP A 38 1.59 -16.61 10.65
C ASP A 38 0.92 -16.27 9.33
N ALA A 39 -0.24 -15.62 9.40
CA ALA A 39 -0.99 -15.05 8.28
C ALA A 39 -1.56 -16.11 7.31
N ASP A 40 -1.96 -17.28 7.84
CA ASP A 40 -2.54 -18.39 7.07
C ASP A 40 -4.08 -18.33 6.95
N GLY A 41 -4.71 -17.35 7.60
CA GLY A 41 -6.16 -17.13 7.65
C GLY A 41 -6.91 -17.99 8.66
N VAL A 42 -6.20 -18.77 9.48
CA VAL A 42 -6.75 -19.64 10.52
C VAL A 42 -6.36 -19.08 11.88
N PRO A 43 -7.33 -18.81 12.78
CA PRO A 43 -7.01 -18.42 14.14
C PRO A 43 -6.05 -19.41 14.80
N ASP A 44 -5.00 -18.93 15.45
CA ASP A 44 -3.98 -19.76 16.12
C ASP A 44 -4.62 -20.73 17.15
N GLY A 45 -5.69 -20.30 17.83
CA GLY A 45 -6.54 -21.13 18.70
C GLY A 45 -7.27 -22.29 18.02
N GLU A 46 -7.44 -22.26 16.70
CA GLU A 46 -8.12 -23.26 15.87
C GLU A 46 -7.12 -24.15 15.10
N GLN A 47 -5.83 -23.79 15.07
CA GLN A 47 -4.82 -24.52 14.33
C GLN A 47 -4.59 -25.95 14.88
N PRO A 48 -4.26 -26.91 13.99
CA PRO A 48 -3.88 -28.27 14.40
C PRO A 48 -2.46 -28.34 14.97
N HIS A 49 -1.59 -27.40 14.60
CA HIS A 49 -0.23 -27.28 15.10
C HIS A 49 0.04 -25.80 15.40
N VAL A 50 0.17 -25.47 16.67
CA VAL A 50 0.39 -24.09 17.12
C VAL A 50 1.88 -23.86 17.32
N PRO A 51 2.48 -22.89 16.63
CA PRO A 51 3.88 -22.59 16.81
C PRO A 51 4.11 -21.88 18.17
N PRO A 52 5.33 -21.85 18.72
CA PRO A 52 5.58 -21.18 19.99
C PRO A 52 5.28 -19.67 19.90
N SER A 53 4.50 -19.16 20.85
CA SER A 53 4.07 -17.76 20.91
C SER A 53 4.07 -17.24 22.36
N PRO A 54 4.34 -15.94 22.61
CA PRO A 54 4.27 -15.34 23.95
C PRO A 54 2.91 -15.43 24.65
N GLU A 55 1.79 -15.61 23.93
CA GLU A 55 0.47 -15.79 24.57
C GLU A 55 0.25 -17.20 25.15
N LEU A 56 1.15 -18.16 24.87
CA LEU A 56 1.07 -19.51 25.39
C LEU A 56 1.70 -19.62 26.78
N LEU A 57 0.98 -20.23 27.73
CA LEU A 57 1.50 -20.45 29.07
C LEU A 57 2.34 -21.73 29.12
N ALA A 58 3.65 -21.58 29.19
CA ALA A 58 4.56 -22.69 29.40
C ALA A 58 4.33 -23.35 30.78
N VAL A 59 4.10 -24.66 30.76
CA VAL A 59 3.98 -25.49 31.97
C VAL A 59 5.14 -26.46 32.07
N ARG A 60 5.53 -26.81 33.29
CA ARG A 60 6.63 -27.75 33.49
C ARG A 60 6.17 -29.15 33.07
N PRO A 61 6.93 -29.87 32.22
CA PRO A 61 6.61 -31.25 31.90
C PRO A 61 6.75 -32.11 33.17
N PRO A 62 5.88 -33.11 33.36
CA PRO A 62 5.90 -33.97 34.54
C PRO A 62 7.22 -34.72 34.65
N ARG A 63 7.78 -34.76 35.87
CA ARG A 63 9.00 -35.53 36.18
C ARG A 63 8.64 -36.90 36.74
N GLY A 64 9.03 -37.96 36.04
CA GLY A 64 8.91 -39.34 36.52
C GLY A 64 7.86 -40.19 35.77
N PRO A 65 7.70 -41.47 36.14
CA PRO A 65 6.86 -42.43 35.43
C PRO A 65 5.34 -42.28 35.69
N SER A 66 4.93 -41.47 36.67
CA SER A 66 3.52 -41.24 36.99
C SER A 66 2.88 -40.29 35.96
N ARG A 67 2.32 -40.89 34.91
CA ARG A 67 1.55 -40.21 33.85
C ARG A 67 0.07 -40.23 34.21
N GLY A 68 -0.36 -39.31 35.09
CA GLY A 68 -1.78 -39.12 35.35
C GLY A 68 -2.50 -38.64 34.08
N ALA A 69 -3.75 -39.07 33.89
CA ALA A 69 -4.63 -38.50 32.88
C ALA A 69 -4.77 -36.99 33.09
N THR A 70 -4.78 -36.20 32.01
CA THR A 70 -4.99 -34.76 32.10
C THR A 70 -6.50 -34.45 32.08
N SER A 71 -6.97 -33.66 33.05
CA SER A 71 -8.30 -33.07 33.01
C SER A 71 -8.21 -31.73 32.30
N ILE A 72 -8.69 -31.67 31.06
CA ILE A 72 -8.65 -30.47 30.21
C ILE A 72 -10.08 -29.94 30.06
N PRO A 73 -10.40 -28.77 30.63
CA PRO A 73 -11.72 -28.15 30.49
C PRO A 73 -11.88 -27.49 29.10
N PRO A 74 -13.12 -27.23 28.63
CA PRO A 74 -13.37 -26.74 27.27
C PRO A 74 -12.84 -25.32 27.00
N GLU A 75 -12.50 -24.55 28.03
CA GLU A 75 -11.95 -23.19 27.91
C GLU A 75 -10.50 -23.16 27.44
N VAL A 76 -9.76 -24.26 27.58
CA VAL A 76 -8.32 -24.32 27.27
C VAL A 76 -7.97 -25.58 26.48
N ARG A 77 -6.81 -25.53 25.83
CA ARG A 77 -6.14 -26.68 25.22
C ARG A 77 -4.77 -26.84 25.86
N LEU A 78 -4.35 -28.10 26.01
CA LEU A 78 -2.97 -28.44 26.37
C LEU A 78 -2.22 -28.79 25.08
N LEU A 79 -1.09 -28.14 24.84
CA LEU A 79 -0.26 -28.33 23.66
C LEU A 79 1.04 -29.03 24.06
N ALA A 80 1.39 -30.10 23.35
CA ALA A 80 2.67 -30.80 23.46
C ALA A 80 3.46 -30.63 22.16
N ASP A 81 4.57 -29.90 22.23
CA ASP A 81 5.36 -29.48 21.07
C ASP A 81 4.50 -28.83 19.98
N GLY A 82 3.53 -27.99 20.39
CA GLY A 82 2.57 -27.31 19.51
C GLY A 82 1.36 -28.16 19.10
N ASN A 83 1.33 -29.46 19.41
CA ASN A 83 0.22 -30.34 19.02
C ASN A 83 -0.79 -30.52 20.18
N PRO A 84 -2.10 -30.45 19.92
CA PRO A 84 -3.14 -30.59 20.94
C PRO A 84 -3.15 -31.98 21.59
N VAL A 85 -3.16 -32.02 22.92
CA VAL A 85 -3.36 -33.22 23.72
C VAL A 85 -4.86 -33.47 23.89
N GLN A 86 -5.29 -34.71 23.66
CA GLN A 86 -6.69 -35.10 23.82
C GLN A 86 -7.09 -35.13 25.31
N PRO A 87 -8.27 -34.58 25.69
CA PRO A 87 -8.77 -34.67 27.06
C PRO A 87 -8.78 -36.11 27.60
N GLY A 88 -8.36 -36.29 28.85
CA GLY A 88 -8.24 -37.61 29.51
C GLY A 88 -7.01 -38.43 29.10
N SER A 89 -6.23 -38.00 28.11
CA SER A 89 -4.96 -38.65 27.75
C SER A 89 -3.84 -38.24 28.71
N ALA A 90 -2.76 -39.02 28.75
CA ALA A 90 -1.54 -38.58 29.42
C ALA A 90 -0.77 -37.58 28.53
N ALA A 91 -0.14 -36.57 29.16
CA ALA A 91 0.80 -35.71 28.46
C ALA A 91 1.99 -36.53 27.90
N PRO A 92 2.46 -36.29 26.66
CA PRO A 92 3.57 -37.04 26.08
C PRO A 92 4.86 -36.86 26.90
N ALA A 93 5.49 -37.96 27.31
CA ALA A 93 6.63 -37.90 28.22
C ALA A 93 7.94 -37.37 27.61
N ASN A 94 8.02 -37.36 26.29
CA ASN A 94 9.14 -36.82 25.52
C ASN A 94 8.81 -35.45 24.91
N ALA A 95 7.69 -34.83 25.31
CA ALA A 95 7.37 -33.47 24.91
C ALA A 95 8.49 -32.53 25.38
N ARG A 96 9.08 -31.78 24.45
CA ARG A 96 10.10 -30.78 24.79
C ARG A 96 9.45 -29.53 25.36
N ARG A 97 8.21 -29.26 24.95
CA ARG A 97 7.41 -28.11 25.33
C ARG A 97 6.01 -28.57 25.69
N LEU A 98 5.50 -28.06 26.80
CA LEU A 98 4.13 -28.27 27.24
C LEU A 98 3.56 -26.89 27.56
N GLU A 99 2.45 -26.54 26.92
CA GLU A 99 1.88 -25.19 26.96
C GLU A 99 0.35 -25.24 27.11
N ILE A 100 -0.21 -24.23 27.75
CA ILE A 100 -1.67 -24.03 27.83
C ILE A 100 -2.04 -22.86 26.92
N GLN A 101 -3.05 -23.08 26.09
CA GLN A 101 -3.66 -22.09 25.21
C GLN A 101 -5.11 -21.91 25.64
N ALA A 102 -5.59 -20.67 25.78
CA ALA A 102 -7.02 -20.42 26.01
C ALA A 102 -7.78 -20.34 24.68
N VAL A 103 -8.95 -20.97 24.62
CA VAL A 103 -9.83 -21.00 23.44
C VAL A 103 -11.23 -20.45 23.72
N LYS A 104 -11.57 -20.21 24.99
CA LYS A 104 -12.81 -19.56 25.40
C LYS A 104 -12.63 -18.76 26.69
N ALA A 105 -13.34 -17.64 26.81
CA ALA A 105 -13.34 -16.84 28.03
C ALA A 105 -14.05 -17.58 29.18
N GLY A 106 -13.52 -17.43 30.40
CA GLY A 106 -14.05 -18.04 31.61
C GLY A 106 -12.96 -18.48 32.58
N ARG A 107 -13.37 -18.90 33.78
CA ARG A 107 -12.49 -19.52 34.78
C ARG A 107 -12.53 -21.03 34.61
N ALA A 108 -11.36 -21.65 34.64
CA ALA A 108 -11.18 -23.07 34.41
C ALA A 108 -10.08 -23.63 35.32
N GLU A 109 -10.16 -24.93 35.62
CA GLU A 109 -9.11 -25.65 36.32
C GLU A 109 -8.62 -26.80 35.44
N ILE A 110 -7.35 -26.75 35.04
CA ILE A 110 -6.71 -27.80 34.27
C ILE A 110 -5.82 -28.62 35.20
N ALA A 111 -5.97 -29.95 35.18
CA ALA A 111 -5.12 -30.83 35.96
C ALA A 111 -4.10 -31.51 35.04
N ILE A 112 -2.82 -31.22 35.25
CA ILE A 112 -1.71 -31.78 34.47
C ILE A 112 -0.90 -32.68 35.39
N SER A 113 -0.94 -33.99 35.15
CA SER A 113 -0.22 -34.99 35.95
C SER A 113 -0.51 -34.91 37.46
N GLY A 114 -1.75 -34.55 37.82
CA GLY A 114 -2.21 -34.44 39.21
C GLY A 114 -1.97 -33.07 39.86
N GLU A 115 -1.29 -32.14 39.18
CA GLU A 115 -1.20 -30.74 39.61
C GLU A 115 -2.32 -29.92 38.97
N ALA A 116 -3.18 -29.34 39.79
CA ALA A 116 -4.24 -28.44 39.35
C ALA A 116 -3.68 -27.02 39.13
N GLN A 117 -3.97 -26.45 37.97
CA GLN A 117 -3.69 -25.05 37.65
C GLN A 117 -5.00 -24.33 37.41
N ARG A 118 -5.19 -23.23 38.14
CA ARG A 118 -6.34 -22.34 37.98
C ARG A 118 -6.03 -21.32 36.90
N ILE A 119 -6.88 -21.27 35.89
CA ILE A 119 -6.77 -20.38 34.74
C ILE A 119 -7.98 -19.45 34.74
N SER A 120 -7.76 -18.18 34.43
CA SER A 120 -8.83 -17.27 34.02
C SER A 120 -8.51 -16.74 32.63
N ALA A 121 -9.37 -17.05 31.67
CA ALA A 121 -9.23 -16.62 30.30
C ALA A 121 -10.19 -15.45 30.03
N PHE A 122 -9.69 -14.40 29.37
CA PHE A 122 -10.54 -13.36 28.80
C PHE A 122 -10.39 -13.30 27.27
N GLU A 123 -11.45 -12.96 26.58
CA GLU A 123 -11.48 -12.80 25.13
C GLU A 123 -11.36 -11.32 24.77
N ILE A 124 -10.56 -11.00 23.76
CA ILE A 124 -10.61 -9.71 23.08
C ILE A 124 -11.32 -9.94 21.74
N ARG A 125 -12.35 -9.14 21.48
CA ARG A 125 -13.13 -9.18 20.25
C ARG A 125 -13.08 -7.82 19.58
N ALA A 126 -12.73 -7.80 18.30
CA ALA A 126 -12.82 -6.59 17.49
C ALA A 126 -14.27 -6.42 16.97
N LEU A 127 -14.79 -5.20 17.09
CA LEU A 127 -16.08 -4.77 16.54
C LEU A 127 -15.86 -3.57 15.61
N ASP A 128 -16.65 -3.43 14.54
CA ASP A 128 -16.65 -2.21 13.73
C ASP A 128 -17.49 -1.08 14.38
N GLY A 129 -17.56 0.07 13.71
CA GLY A 129 -18.41 1.20 14.15
C GLY A 129 -19.87 0.80 14.33
N ALA A 130 -20.42 -0.04 13.47
CA ALA A 130 -21.79 -0.54 13.56
C ALA A 130 -21.99 -1.62 14.64
N GLY A 131 -20.93 -2.06 15.32
CA GLY A 131 -20.96 -3.09 16.35
C GLY A 131 -20.97 -4.51 15.81
N GLN A 132 -20.69 -4.70 14.52
CA GLN A 132 -20.52 -6.03 13.93
C GLN A 132 -19.15 -6.60 14.30
N ARG A 133 -19.11 -7.91 14.53
CA ARG A 133 -17.86 -8.61 14.86
C ARG A 133 -16.93 -8.63 13.66
N ILE A 134 -15.67 -8.27 13.91
CA ILE A 134 -14.56 -8.43 12.98
C ILE A 134 -13.80 -9.70 13.37
N ASP A 135 -13.60 -10.60 12.41
CA ASP A 135 -12.75 -11.78 12.56
C ASP A 135 -11.28 -11.35 12.41
N MET A 136 -10.50 -11.39 13.49
CA MET A 136 -9.13 -10.85 13.51
C MET A 136 -8.13 -11.68 12.68
N ALA A 137 -8.43 -12.94 12.42
CA ALA A 137 -7.63 -13.81 11.55
C ALA A 137 -7.99 -13.65 10.06
N ARG A 138 -9.29 -13.44 9.76
CA ARG A 138 -9.81 -13.48 8.37
C ARG A 138 -10.14 -12.11 7.78
N SER A 139 -10.07 -11.07 8.59
CA SER A 139 -10.37 -9.68 8.23
C SER A 139 -9.27 -8.75 8.75
N HIS A 140 -9.52 -7.44 8.74
CA HIS A 140 -8.51 -6.44 9.02
C HIS A 140 -9.10 -5.13 9.56
N ALA A 141 -8.27 -4.35 10.24
CA ALA A 141 -8.50 -2.94 10.48
C ALA A 141 -8.33 -2.16 9.16
N SER A 142 -9.31 -1.32 8.82
CA SER A 142 -9.19 -0.38 7.70
C SER A 142 -8.48 0.88 8.16
N LEU A 143 -7.62 1.43 7.30
CA LEU A 143 -7.12 2.79 7.51
C LEU A 143 -8.25 3.80 7.38
N GLN A 144 -8.19 4.83 8.23
CA GLN A 144 -9.23 5.82 8.38
C GLN A 144 -9.40 6.69 7.13
N ARG A 145 -10.64 6.85 6.66
CA ARG A 145 -10.98 7.71 5.52
C ARG A 145 -11.90 8.86 5.84
N THR A 146 -12.67 8.75 6.91
CA THR A 146 -13.57 9.82 7.35
C THR A 146 -12.80 10.86 8.17
N PRO A 147 -13.26 12.12 8.23
CA PRO A 147 -12.67 13.13 9.11
C PRO A 147 -12.78 12.76 10.60
N PRO A 148 -11.91 13.32 11.47
CA PRO A 148 -12.05 13.23 12.92
C PRO A 148 -13.44 13.69 13.41
N ASP A 149 -14.10 12.86 14.22
CA ASP A 149 -15.46 13.11 14.72
C ASP A 149 -15.49 13.24 16.26
N ARG A 150 -16.50 13.94 16.78
CA ARG A 150 -16.75 13.99 18.23
C ARG A 150 -17.59 12.78 18.61
N LEU A 151 -17.23 12.13 19.70
CA LEU A 151 -18.09 11.13 20.30
C LEU A 151 -19.35 11.82 20.87
N GLY A 152 -20.48 11.12 20.80
CA GLY A 152 -21.73 11.56 21.41
C GLY A 152 -21.74 11.37 22.93
N ASP A 153 -22.93 11.48 23.53
CA ASP A 153 -23.11 11.37 24.98
C ASP A 153 -22.68 9.99 25.53
N ASP A 154 -22.87 8.92 24.75
CA ASP A 154 -22.31 7.61 25.03
C ASP A 154 -21.04 7.38 24.17
N PRO A 155 -19.84 7.47 24.76
CA PRO A 155 -18.59 7.32 24.02
C PRO A 155 -18.28 5.87 23.63
N PHE A 156 -19.08 4.90 24.07
CA PHE A 156 -18.94 3.47 23.75
C PHE A 156 -20.03 2.96 22.80
N ALA A 157 -20.98 3.82 22.41
CA ALA A 157 -22.03 3.48 21.46
C ALA A 157 -21.47 3.14 20.06
N ASN A 158 -22.35 2.58 19.22
CA ASN A 158 -22.06 2.39 17.81
C ASN A 158 -21.87 3.75 17.12
N LEU A 159 -20.97 3.80 16.15
CA LEU A 159 -20.71 4.96 15.29
C LEU A 159 -20.99 4.62 13.83
N ASP A 160 -21.35 5.63 13.05
CA ASP A 160 -21.47 5.53 11.60
C ASP A 160 -20.10 5.56 10.88
N ASP A 161 -19.01 5.30 11.60
CA ASP A 161 -17.65 5.20 11.07
C ASP A 161 -17.31 3.73 10.80
N PRO A 162 -17.35 3.27 9.54
CA PRO A 162 -17.11 1.87 9.21
C PRO A 162 -15.65 1.46 9.33
N ASP A 163 -14.69 2.39 9.43
CA ASP A 163 -13.26 2.10 9.47
C ASP A 163 -12.79 1.92 10.92
N ALA A 164 -13.34 2.71 11.85
CA ALA A 164 -13.04 2.61 13.27
C ALA A 164 -13.36 1.22 13.85
N ILE A 165 -12.59 0.83 14.86
CA ILE A 165 -12.76 -0.44 15.57
C ILE A 165 -12.97 -0.20 17.07
N ARG A 166 -13.73 -1.07 17.72
CA ARG A 166 -13.78 -1.16 19.18
C ARG A 166 -13.23 -2.50 19.61
N LEU A 167 -12.49 -2.51 20.72
CA LEU A 167 -12.00 -3.73 21.34
C LEU A 167 -12.88 -4.02 22.55
N LEU A 168 -13.66 -5.09 22.44
CA LEU A 168 -14.51 -5.61 23.48
C LEU A 168 -13.74 -6.70 24.24
N VAL A 169 -13.50 -6.47 25.53
CA VAL A 169 -12.86 -7.43 26.43
C VAL A 169 -13.93 -8.13 27.25
N ILE A 170 -13.95 -9.46 27.19
CA ILE A 170 -14.97 -10.32 27.78
C ILE A 170 -14.28 -11.26 28.77
N GLY A 171 -14.65 -11.19 30.05
CA GLY A 171 -14.00 -12.00 31.07
C GLY A 171 -14.78 -12.04 32.39
N ALA A 172 -14.23 -12.73 33.38
CA ALA A 172 -14.79 -12.69 34.73
C ALA A 172 -14.60 -11.28 35.35
N PRO A 173 -15.49 -10.83 36.25
CA PRO A 173 -15.50 -9.46 36.78
C PRO A 173 -14.16 -8.93 37.28
N ASP A 174 -13.39 -9.76 37.98
CA ASP A 174 -12.11 -9.36 38.59
C ASP A 174 -10.91 -9.48 37.64
N ASP A 175 -11.11 -10.09 36.46
CA ASP A 175 -10.04 -10.48 35.54
C ASP A 175 -10.01 -9.62 34.26
N VAL A 176 -11.04 -8.79 34.03
CA VAL A 176 -11.04 -7.81 32.93
C VAL A 176 -10.13 -6.64 33.30
N PRO A 177 -9.10 -6.32 32.48
CA PRO A 177 -8.22 -5.19 32.76
C PRO A 177 -8.97 -3.86 32.73
N ALA A 178 -8.45 -2.86 33.42
CA ALA A 178 -9.01 -1.50 33.38
C ALA A 178 -8.58 -0.73 32.11
N THR A 179 -7.40 -1.06 31.57
CA THR A 179 -6.82 -0.40 30.40
C THR A 179 -6.11 -1.41 29.51
N LEU A 180 -5.97 -1.06 28.23
CA LEU A 180 -5.15 -1.77 27.25
C LEU A 180 -4.06 -0.85 26.70
N ASP A 181 -2.97 -1.44 26.22
CA ASP A 181 -2.03 -0.75 25.35
C ASP A 181 -2.26 -1.20 23.91
N LEU A 182 -2.13 -0.27 22.97
CA LEU A 182 -2.20 -0.53 21.54
C LEU A 182 -0.92 -0.06 20.88
N HIS A 183 -0.35 -0.88 20.01
CA HIS A 183 0.75 -0.47 19.18
C HIS A 183 0.57 -0.95 17.75
N SER A 184 1.05 -0.17 16.81
CA SER A 184 1.02 -0.53 15.40
C SER A 184 2.40 -1.01 14.96
N MET A 185 2.41 -2.02 14.09
CA MET A 185 3.62 -2.56 13.50
C MET A 185 3.57 -2.38 11.99
N ALA A 186 4.68 -1.98 11.39
CA ALA A 186 4.91 -2.00 9.96
C ALA A 186 4.95 -3.45 9.44
N PRO A 187 4.77 -3.68 8.13
CA PRO A 187 4.98 -4.98 7.49
C PRO A 187 6.35 -5.63 7.81
N SER A 188 7.36 -4.82 8.11
CA SER A 188 8.71 -5.25 8.53
C SER A 188 8.79 -5.74 9.98
N GLY A 189 7.72 -5.59 10.77
CA GLY A 189 7.69 -5.84 12.20
C GLY A 189 8.20 -4.68 13.06
N LYS A 190 8.63 -3.56 12.47
CA LYS A 190 9.02 -2.36 13.21
C LYS A 190 7.78 -1.70 13.83
N VAL A 191 7.82 -1.39 15.12
CA VAL A 191 6.77 -0.57 15.77
C VAL A 191 6.74 0.83 15.16
N ILE A 192 5.57 1.27 14.73
CA ILE A 192 5.34 2.60 14.13
C ILE A 192 4.89 3.59 15.20
N ASP A 193 3.89 3.21 16.00
CA ASP A 193 3.24 4.10 16.95
C ASP A 193 2.64 3.34 18.13
N HIS A 194 2.33 4.07 19.20
CA HIS A 194 1.81 3.53 20.45
C HIS A 194 0.69 4.43 21.01
N LEU A 195 -0.35 3.78 21.53
CA LEU A 195 -1.43 4.39 22.29
C LEU A 195 -1.55 3.65 23.62
N SER A 196 -0.98 4.23 24.66
CA SER A 196 -0.91 3.63 26.00
C SER A 196 -2.14 3.93 26.84
N GLY A 197 -2.51 3.00 27.73
CA GLY A 197 -3.48 3.24 28.80
C GLY A 197 -4.89 3.51 28.29
N VAL A 198 -5.29 2.87 27.18
CA VAL A 198 -6.62 3.00 26.58
C VAL A 198 -7.67 2.49 27.58
N PRO A 199 -8.57 3.35 28.09
CA PRO A 199 -9.52 2.96 29.11
C PRO A 199 -10.62 2.05 28.56
N LEU A 200 -11.01 1.06 29.36
CA LEU A 200 -12.16 0.21 29.12
C LEU A 200 -13.37 0.71 29.92
N GLY A 201 -14.44 1.07 29.22
CA GLY A 201 -15.74 1.38 29.83
C GLY A 201 -16.60 0.15 29.95
N HIS A 202 -17.36 0.02 31.04
CA HIS A 202 -18.31 -1.07 31.19
C HIS A 202 -19.45 -0.94 30.17
N VAL A 203 -19.71 -2.01 29.42
CA VAL A 203 -20.79 -2.08 28.43
C VAL A 203 -21.61 -3.34 28.62
N ARG A 204 -22.82 -3.35 28.08
CA ARG A 204 -23.63 -4.57 28.03
C ARG A 204 -22.94 -5.61 27.12
N CYS A 205 -22.76 -6.82 27.63
CA CYS A 205 -22.27 -7.91 26.82
C CYS A 205 -23.25 -8.31 25.70
N PRO A 206 -22.74 -8.69 24.51
CA PRO A 206 -23.53 -9.33 23.47
C PRO A 206 -24.28 -10.58 23.96
N GLU A 207 -25.36 -10.96 23.30
CA GLU A 207 -26.23 -12.08 23.72
C GLU A 207 -25.54 -13.45 23.65
N ASP A 208 -24.48 -13.60 22.83
CA ASP A 208 -23.70 -14.82 22.72
C ASP A 208 -22.69 -15.01 23.88
N VAL A 209 -22.53 -14.00 24.74
CA VAL A 209 -21.63 -14.08 25.90
C VAL A 209 -22.26 -14.88 27.04
N PRO A 210 -21.57 -15.89 27.60
CA PRO A 210 -22.07 -16.66 28.73
C PRO A 210 -22.49 -15.79 29.93
N PRO A 211 -23.57 -16.16 30.64
CA PRO A 211 -23.97 -15.44 31.85
C PRO A 211 -22.87 -15.52 32.93
N GLY A 212 -22.66 -14.41 33.64
CA GLY A 212 -21.64 -14.30 34.69
C GLY A 212 -20.31 -13.70 34.24
N LEU A 213 -20.10 -13.51 32.93
CA LEU A 213 -19.02 -12.69 32.40
C LEU A 213 -19.44 -11.22 32.29
N VAL A 214 -18.46 -10.33 32.28
CA VAL A 214 -18.63 -8.89 32.09
C VAL A 214 -17.86 -8.43 30.86
N CYS A 215 -18.26 -7.27 30.33
CA CYS A 215 -17.66 -6.68 29.16
C CYS A 215 -17.15 -5.27 29.43
N GLY A 216 -15.91 -5.02 29.01
CA GLY A 216 -15.32 -3.70 28.90
C GLY A 216 -15.07 -3.38 27.43
N SER A 217 -15.39 -2.17 26.98
CA SER A 217 -15.11 -1.73 25.61
C SER A 217 -14.17 -0.54 25.62
N THR A 218 -13.25 -0.50 24.66
CA THR A 218 -12.57 0.76 24.33
C THR A 218 -13.58 1.72 23.70
N ARG A 219 -13.24 3.01 23.73
CA ARG A 219 -13.81 3.95 22.75
C ARG A 219 -13.35 3.54 21.33
N PRO A 220 -14.04 3.99 20.27
CA PRO A 220 -13.66 3.67 18.89
C PRO A 220 -12.25 4.14 18.56
N ILE A 221 -11.39 3.16 18.28
CA ILE A 221 -9.99 3.30 17.88
C ILE A 221 -9.91 3.48 16.37
N ARG A 222 -9.11 4.44 15.93
CA ARG A 222 -8.91 4.80 14.53
C ARG A 222 -7.47 4.47 14.12
N ALA A 223 -7.30 3.56 13.17
CA ALA A 223 -6.01 3.34 12.52
C ALA A 223 -5.84 4.42 11.44
N VAL A 224 -4.90 5.35 11.64
CA VAL A 224 -4.75 6.53 10.77
C VAL A 224 -3.45 6.45 9.98
N ALA A 225 -3.38 7.07 8.81
CA ALA A 225 -2.22 6.92 7.93
C ALA A 225 -1.07 7.89 8.24
N ASP A 226 -1.38 9.06 8.82
CA ASP A 226 -0.41 10.13 8.99
C ASP A 226 -0.47 10.82 10.35
N ASP A 227 0.49 11.72 10.56
CA ASP A 227 0.65 12.45 11.81
C ASP A 227 -0.39 13.56 12.00
N ILE A 228 -1.07 14.02 10.93
CA ILE A 228 -2.10 15.06 11.03
C ILE A 228 -3.30 14.47 11.77
N ASP A 229 -3.77 13.31 11.31
CA ASP A 229 -4.86 12.60 11.98
C ASP A 229 -4.44 12.06 13.34
N ARG A 230 -3.22 11.53 13.45
CA ARG A 230 -2.72 10.97 14.71
C ARG A 230 -2.69 12.01 15.83
N ASN A 231 -2.34 13.25 15.50
CA ASN A 231 -2.23 14.35 16.46
C ASN A 231 -3.51 15.21 16.54
N HIS A 232 -4.58 14.83 15.83
CA HIS A 232 -5.79 15.64 15.82
C HIS A 232 -6.45 15.66 17.22
N PRO A 233 -6.70 16.83 17.84
CA PRO A 233 -7.09 16.93 19.24
C PRO A 233 -8.36 16.16 19.64
N MET A 234 -9.28 15.95 18.69
CA MET A 234 -10.53 15.22 18.95
C MET A 234 -10.38 13.69 19.00
N ILE A 235 -9.26 13.16 18.49
CA ILE A 235 -9.06 11.71 18.38
C ILE A 235 -7.69 11.23 18.84
N ALA A 236 -6.78 12.11 19.26
CA ALA A 236 -5.40 11.76 19.62
C ALA A 236 -5.28 10.70 20.73
N ASP A 237 -6.31 10.57 21.58
CA ASP A 237 -6.42 9.58 22.65
C ASP A 237 -7.09 8.26 22.22
N ARG A 238 -7.46 8.16 20.94
CA ARG A 238 -8.11 7.00 20.30
C ARG A 238 -7.66 6.80 18.85
N SER A 239 -6.50 7.33 18.46
CA SER A 239 -5.92 7.14 17.15
C SER A 239 -4.51 6.56 17.27
N VAL A 240 -4.15 5.72 16.31
CA VAL A 240 -2.85 5.07 16.21
C VAL A 240 -2.43 5.06 14.74
N LYS A 241 -1.21 5.50 14.45
CA LYS A 241 -0.69 5.54 13.08
C LYS A 241 -0.44 4.12 12.61
N GLY A 242 -0.97 3.74 11.45
CA GLY A 242 -0.85 2.40 10.88
C GLY A 242 -0.35 2.44 9.44
N GLU A 243 0.06 1.27 8.94
CA GLU A 243 0.51 1.08 7.56
C GLU A 243 -0.13 -0.18 6.97
N VAL A 244 -0.47 -0.14 5.68
CA VAL A 244 -1.01 -1.29 4.96
C VAL A 244 -0.04 -2.46 5.01
N GLY A 245 -0.58 -3.64 5.32
CA GLY A 245 0.20 -4.87 5.46
C GLY A 245 0.88 -5.03 6.82
N GLY A 246 0.81 -3.99 7.66
CA GLY A 246 1.16 -4.04 9.07
C GLY A 246 0.05 -4.63 9.93
N ALA A 247 0.09 -4.32 11.23
CA ALA A 247 -0.94 -4.73 12.17
C ALA A 247 -1.12 -3.74 13.31
N LEU A 248 -2.30 -3.82 13.93
CA LEU A 248 -2.57 -3.27 15.25
C LEU A 248 -2.51 -4.40 16.26
N VAL A 249 -1.62 -4.27 17.23
CA VAL A 249 -1.42 -5.22 18.32
C VAL A 249 -2.03 -4.66 19.59
N VAL A 250 -2.73 -5.53 20.31
CA VAL A 250 -3.34 -5.27 21.61
C VAL A 250 -2.48 -5.92 22.67
N ALA A 251 -2.13 -5.18 23.71
CA ALA A 251 -1.28 -5.64 24.80
C ALA A 251 -1.83 -5.24 26.17
N LEU A 252 -1.37 -5.90 27.23
CA LEU A 252 -1.52 -5.36 28.58
C LEU A 252 -0.58 -4.17 28.78
N PRO A 253 -0.92 -3.22 29.67
CA PRO A 253 -0.03 -2.10 30.00
C PRO A 253 1.38 -2.55 30.39
N GLY A 254 2.37 -2.23 29.56
CA GLY A 254 3.76 -2.68 29.72
C GLY A 254 3.96 -4.21 29.80
N GLY A 255 2.98 -4.97 29.30
CA GLY A 255 2.91 -6.43 29.38
C GLY A 255 2.97 -7.10 28.00
N PRO A 256 2.65 -8.41 27.92
CA PRO A 256 2.72 -9.15 26.67
C PRO A 256 1.61 -8.76 25.68
N LYS A 257 1.86 -9.06 24.40
CA LYS A 257 0.83 -9.15 23.35
C LYS A 257 -0.33 -10.04 23.83
N LEU A 258 -1.53 -9.60 23.49
CA LEU A 258 -2.78 -10.29 23.75
C LEU A 258 -3.45 -10.77 22.47
N GLN A 259 -3.51 -9.91 21.46
CA GLN A 259 -4.14 -10.17 20.16
C GLN A 259 -3.55 -9.23 19.11
N MET A 260 -3.71 -9.55 17.84
CA MET A 260 -3.44 -8.62 16.74
C MET A 260 -4.49 -8.67 15.64
N ILE A 261 -4.62 -7.57 14.91
CA ILE A 261 -5.42 -7.49 13.69
C ILE A 261 -4.62 -6.80 12.59
N ARG A 262 -4.63 -7.34 11.38
CA ARG A 262 -3.89 -6.77 10.24
C ARG A 262 -4.50 -5.44 9.81
N ILE A 263 -3.70 -4.59 9.17
CA ILE A 263 -4.14 -3.31 8.62
C ILE A 263 -4.16 -3.39 7.09
N ALA A 264 -5.29 -3.04 6.46
CA ALA A 264 -5.42 -3.01 5.01
C ALA A 264 -6.45 -1.97 4.53
N GLY A 265 -6.94 -2.12 3.30
CA GLY A 265 -7.93 -1.22 2.71
C GLY A 265 -9.33 -1.34 3.33
N PRO A 266 -10.37 -0.80 2.66
CA PRO A 266 -11.74 -0.82 3.16
C PRO A 266 -12.29 -2.24 3.35
N ARG A 267 -12.82 -2.55 4.54
CA ARG A 267 -13.51 -3.83 4.80
C ARG A 267 -14.79 -4.00 3.98
N SER A 268 -15.43 -2.89 3.62
CA SER A 268 -16.66 -2.87 2.83
C SER A 268 -16.46 -2.02 1.59
N SER A 269 -16.68 -2.62 0.42
CA SER A 269 -16.67 -1.96 -0.87
C SER A 269 -17.57 -2.70 -1.87
N PRO A 270 -17.91 -2.10 -3.02
CA PRO A 270 -18.60 -2.80 -4.10
C PRO A 270 -17.89 -4.06 -4.62
N LEU A 271 -16.58 -4.20 -4.37
CA LEU A 271 -15.78 -5.37 -4.74
C LEU A 271 -15.60 -6.37 -3.58
N GLY A 272 -16.22 -6.14 -2.43
CA GLY A 272 -15.94 -6.84 -1.17
C GLY A 272 -14.81 -6.20 -0.37
N PRO A 273 -14.29 -6.88 0.67
CA PRO A 273 -13.17 -6.38 1.44
C PRO A 273 -11.92 -6.20 0.58
N LEU A 274 -11.35 -4.99 0.60
CA LEU A 274 -10.10 -4.70 -0.10
C LEU A 274 -8.94 -5.03 0.84
N GLY A 275 -8.15 -6.03 0.43
CA GLY A 275 -6.95 -6.44 1.14
C GLY A 275 -5.78 -5.49 0.88
N ARG A 276 -4.60 -6.05 0.60
CA ARG A 276 -3.38 -5.29 0.31
C ARG A 276 -2.86 -5.56 -1.10
N THR A 277 -2.50 -4.50 -1.78
CA THR A 277 -1.94 -4.52 -3.13
C THR A 277 -0.70 -3.63 -3.18
N ARG A 278 0.19 -3.92 -4.13
CA ARG A 278 1.41 -3.16 -4.35
C ARG A 278 1.49 -2.70 -5.80
N ALA A 279 1.83 -1.43 -5.99
CA ALA A 279 2.29 -0.88 -7.27
C ALA A 279 3.81 -0.66 -7.23
N ARG A 280 4.47 -0.81 -8.39
CA ARG A 280 5.90 -0.53 -8.52
C ARG A 280 6.10 0.88 -9.07
N LEU A 281 6.91 1.67 -8.38
CA LEU A 281 7.37 2.96 -8.87
C LEU A 281 8.83 2.87 -9.31
N ARG A 282 9.17 3.54 -10.40
CA ARG A 282 10.54 3.84 -10.79
C ARG A 282 10.71 5.35 -10.89
N ILE A 283 11.63 5.91 -10.12
CA ILE A 283 11.82 7.36 -10.01
C ILE A 283 13.06 7.78 -10.80
N LEU A 284 12.87 8.68 -11.76
CA LEU A 284 13.94 9.26 -12.58
C LEU A 284 14.15 10.71 -12.18
N MET A 285 15.30 11.00 -11.60
CA MET A 285 15.74 12.34 -11.21
C MET A 285 16.48 13.00 -12.38
N VAL A 286 15.79 13.85 -13.14
CA VAL A 286 16.35 14.45 -14.34
C VAL A 286 17.18 15.68 -13.99
N ARG A 287 18.48 15.63 -14.25
CA ARG A 287 19.37 16.78 -14.04
C ARG A 287 18.97 17.92 -14.99
N PRO A 288 19.11 19.21 -14.60
CA PRO A 288 18.78 20.34 -15.49
C PRO A 288 19.63 20.35 -16.77
N ARG A 289 20.86 19.84 -16.69
CA ARG A 289 21.80 19.71 -17.81
C ARG A 289 22.69 18.50 -17.59
N ALA A 290 23.28 17.98 -18.67
CA ALA A 290 24.16 16.83 -18.59
C ALA A 290 25.32 17.03 -17.59
N GLY A 291 25.50 16.08 -16.67
CA GLY A 291 26.47 16.14 -15.58
C GLY A 291 26.25 17.28 -14.58
N GLY A 292 25.06 17.89 -14.58
CA GLY A 292 24.67 18.96 -13.65
C GLY A 292 24.33 18.45 -12.24
N PRO A 293 23.89 19.35 -11.34
CA PRO A 293 23.32 18.94 -10.04
C PRO A 293 22.00 18.19 -10.23
N PRO A 294 21.49 17.50 -9.20
CA PRO A 294 20.13 16.92 -9.24
C PRO A 294 19.05 18.00 -9.36
N PRO A 295 17.82 17.63 -9.79
CA PRO A 295 16.73 18.59 -10.00
C PRO A 295 16.31 19.34 -8.72
N MET A 296 16.50 18.73 -7.55
CA MET A 296 16.21 19.33 -6.24
C MET A 296 17.15 18.78 -5.15
N GLY A 297 16.94 19.20 -3.90
CA GLY A 297 17.66 18.66 -2.74
C GLY A 297 19.09 19.15 -2.55
N GLY A 298 19.64 19.92 -3.51
CA GLY A 298 20.99 20.48 -3.44
C GLY A 298 22.10 19.50 -3.81
N ASP A 299 21.98 18.25 -3.35
CA ASP A 299 22.83 17.11 -3.72
C ASP A 299 22.01 15.83 -3.90
N ASP A 300 22.65 14.77 -4.41
CA ASP A 300 21.97 13.51 -4.75
C ASP A 300 21.34 12.85 -3.52
N ALA A 301 21.94 13.00 -2.32
CA ALA A 301 21.40 12.44 -1.09
C ALA A 301 20.13 13.19 -0.64
N GLY A 302 20.14 14.52 -0.73
CA GLY A 302 18.98 15.37 -0.49
C GLY A 302 17.84 15.10 -1.48
N ALA A 303 18.15 14.90 -2.75
CA ALA A 303 17.16 14.53 -3.77
C ALA A 303 16.51 13.18 -3.49
N ILE A 304 17.30 12.15 -3.13
CA ILE A 304 16.80 10.84 -2.72
C ILE A 304 15.89 10.96 -1.49
N ALA A 305 16.31 11.73 -0.48
CA ALA A 305 15.51 11.93 0.73
C ALA A 305 14.15 12.57 0.43
N ILE A 306 14.10 13.53 -0.51
CA ILE A 306 12.86 14.17 -0.94
C ILE A 306 11.95 13.17 -1.67
N ALA A 307 12.45 12.41 -2.64
CA ALA A 307 11.63 11.39 -3.34
C ALA A 307 11.06 10.35 -2.38
N ARG A 308 11.87 9.88 -1.42
CA ARG A 308 11.43 8.92 -0.41
C ARG A 308 10.30 9.49 0.45
N ALA A 309 10.41 10.76 0.84
CA ALA A 309 9.36 11.44 1.61
C ALA A 309 8.06 11.59 0.79
N GLU A 310 8.15 11.84 -0.52
CA GLU A 310 6.94 11.89 -1.37
C GLU A 310 6.25 10.53 -1.45
N VAL A 311 7.02 9.46 -1.66
CA VAL A 311 6.43 8.12 -1.71
C VAL A 311 5.90 7.69 -0.34
N GLU A 312 6.52 8.12 0.77
CA GLU A 312 5.96 7.92 2.11
C GLU A 312 4.59 8.60 2.27
N ARG A 313 4.44 9.84 1.79
CA ARG A 313 3.14 10.53 1.74
C ARG A 313 2.13 9.81 0.86
N ALA A 314 2.56 9.35 -0.32
CA ALA A 314 1.71 8.58 -1.22
C ALA A 314 1.26 7.26 -0.59
N ASN A 315 2.15 6.54 0.10
CA ASN A 315 1.84 5.35 0.87
C ASN A 315 0.81 5.61 1.97
N ALA A 316 0.93 6.73 2.70
CA ALA A 316 -0.04 7.10 3.71
C ALA A 316 -1.42 7.31 3.08
N LEU A 317 -1.51 8.08 2.00
CA LEU A 317 -2.78 8.42 1.39
C LEU A 317 -3.45 7.22 0.68
N TRP A 318 -2.70 6.54 -0.19
CA TRP A 318 -3.19 5.37 -0.92
C TRP A 318 -3.36 4.13 -0.03
N GLY A 319 -2.74 4.14 1.15
CA GLY A 319 -2.94 3.11 2.16
C GLY A 319 -4.41 2.97 2.57
N ALA A 320 -5.17 4.06 2.54
CA ALA A 320 -6.62 4.05 2.74
C ALA A 320 -7.38 3.11 1.76
N CYS A 321 -6.81 2.84 0.60
CA CYS A 321 -7.34 1.91 -0.40
C CYS A 321 -6.68 0.52 -0.36
N GLY A 322 -5.79 0.25 0.59
CA GLY A 322 -5.00 -0.97 0.63
C GLY A 322 -3.91 -1.01 -0.44
N VAL A 323 -3.48 0.14 -0.96
CA VAL A 323 -2.43 0.25 -1.98
C VAL A 323 -1.14 0.75 -1.31
N SER A 324 -0.03 0.07 -1.61
CA SER A 324 1.32 0.48 -1.19
C SER A 324 2.25 0.55 -2.40
N PHE A 325 3.24 1.42 -2.34
CA PHE A 325 4.35 1.54 -3.28
C PHE A 325 5.63 0.88 -2.73
N GLY A 326 5.52 0.23 -1.57
CA GLY A 326 6.62 -0.41 -0.86
C GLY A 326 7.40 0.52 0.06
N PRO A 327 8.41 -0.02 0.78
CA PRO A 327 9.25 0.75 1.67
C PRO A 327 10.07 1.79 0.89
N PRO A 328 10.13 3.06 1.34
CA PRO A 328 10.89 4.11 0.64
C PRO A 328 12.37 3.77 0.42
N GLU A 329 12.97 2.99 1.31
CA GLU A 329 14.35 2.53 1.19
C GLU A 329 14.59 1.57 0.02
N GLU A 330 13.56 0.85 -0.44
CA GLU A 330 13.61 -0.12 -1.54
C GLU A 330 13.31 0.51 -2.92
N LEU A 331 13.02 1.82 -2.98
CA LEU A 331 12.65 2.48 -4.22
C LEU A 331 13.76 2.46 -5.26
N ASP A 332 13.36 2.21 -6.51
CA ASP A 332 14.21 2.31 -7.69
C ASP A 332 14.35 3.78 -8.08
N ILE A 333 15.42 4.44 -7.62
CA ILE A 333 15.71 5.85 -7.87
C ILE A 333 16.99 5.97 -8.70
N ALA A 334 16.90 6.57 -9.87
CA ALA A 334 18.03 6.81 -10.76
C ALA A 334 18.20 8.30 -11.10
N PHE A 335 19.45 8.78 -11.10
CA PHE A 335 19.78 10.09 -11.65
C PHE A 335 20.11 9.96 -13.13
N VAL A 336 19.44 10.77 -13.95
CA VAL A 336 19.61 10.74 -15.40
C VAL A 336 19.92 12.15 -15.91
N ASP A 337 20.72 12.20 -16.98
CA ASP A 337 20.92 13.43 -17.73
C ASP A 337 19.72 13.66 -18.68
N PRO A 338 19.39 14.91 -19.03
CA PRO A 338 18.38 15.15 -20.05
C PRO A 338 18.84 14.49 -21.36
N PRO A 339 17.96 13.73 -22.03
CA PRO A 339 18.36 12.96 -23.19
C PRO A 339 18.77 13.89 -24.32
N ARG A 340 19.81 13.50 -25.06
CA ARG A 340 20.13 14.17 -26.33
C ARG A 340 18.95 14.03 -27.29
N PRO A 341 18.79 14.96 -28.26
CA PRO A 341 17.72 14.86 -29.22
C PRO A 341 17.81 13.53 -29.99
N HIS A 342 16.76 12.72 -29.93
CA HIS A 342 16.73 11.35 -30.48
C HIS A 342 15.38 10.97 -31.10
N LEU A 343 14.42 11.89 -31.00
CA LEU A 343 13.04 11.74 -31.46
C LEU A 343 12.77 12.76 -32.56
N LEU A 344 12.17 12.32 -33.66
CA LEU A 344 11.65 13.19 -34.70
C LEU A 344 10.13 13.07 -34.75
N ALA A 345 9.41 14.14 -34.41
CA ALA A 345 7.96 14.21 -34.47
C ALA A 345 7.50 14.67 -35.86
N ILE A 346 6.71 13.85 -36.55
CA ILE A 346 6.12 14.17 -37.84
C ILE A 346 4.71 14.71 -37.66
N GLY A 347 4.45 15.88 -38.24
CA GLY A 347 3.20 16.63 -38.09
C GLY A 347 3.06 17.36 -36.75
N CYS A 348 4.18 17.73 -36.12
CA CYS A 348 4.26 18.24 -34.74
C CYS A 348 3.34 19.44 -34.41
N ASP A 349 2.85 20.21 -35.38
CA ASP A 349 1.90 21.30 -35.12
C ASP A 349 0.45 20.79 -35.20
N HIS A 350 -0.06 20.59 -36.42
CA HIS A 350 -1.48 20.31 -36.67
C HIS A 350 -1.73 18.96 -37.35
N GLY A 351 -0.70 18.12 -37.52
CA GLY A 351 -0.84 16.83 -38.20
C GLY A 351 -1.37 16.92 -39.64
N LEU A 352 -1.14 18.04 -40.34
CA LEU A 352 -1.62 18.23 -41.70
C LEU A 352 -0.99 17.20 -42.68
N PRO A 353 -1.74 16.72 -43.68
CA PRO A 353 -1.17 15.93 -44.76
C PRO A 353 -0.12 16.71 -45.56
N ALA A 354 0.83 15.97 -46.13
CA ALA A 354 1.88 16.48 -47.00
C ALA A 354 1.35 17.14 -48.28
N SER A 355 1.98 18.22 -48.71
CA SER A 355 1.80 18.85 -50.02
C SER A 355 2.80 18.31 -51.07
N GLY A 356 3.81 17.57 -50.62
CA GLY A 356 4.93 17.06 -51.42
C GLY A 356 6.25 17.75 -51.04
N GLY A 357 7.32 16.98 -50.93
CA GLY A 357 8.64 17.51 -50.57
C GLY A 357 9.58 16.42 -50.05
N ALA A 358 10.41 16.77 -49.08
CA ALA A 358 11.29 15.85 -48.38
C ALA A 358 11.49 16.26 -46.91
N ILE A 359 11.66 15.25 -46.05
CA ILE A 359 12.12 15.40 -44.67
C ILE A 359 13.60 15.01 -44.64
N ARG A 360 14.44 15.87 -44.05
CA ARG A 360 15.90 15.73 -44.01
C ARG A 360 16.40 15.91 -42.58
N VAL A 361 17.12 14.92 -42.08
CA VAL A 361 17.64 14.90 -40.70
C VAL A 361 19.04 14.31 -40.70
N ARG A 362 19.89 14.76 -39.77
CA ARG A 362 21.16 14.10 -39.51
C ARG A 362 21.02 13.13 -38.35
N VAL A 363 21.47 11.89 -38.53
CA VAL A 363 21.50 10.86 -37.50
C VAL A 363 22.96 10.53 -37.16
N ASP A 364 23.40 10.88 -35.96
CA ASP A 364 24.81 10.82 -35.55
C ASP A 364 25.75 11.38 -36.65
N GLY A 365 25.40 12.56 -37.18
CA GLY A 365 26.14 13.24 -38.24
C GLY A 365 25.92 12.74 -39.67
N HIS A 366 25.16 11.65 -39.89
CA HIS A 366 24.85 11.12 -41.22
C HIS A 366 23.59 11.78 -41.79
N GLU A 367 23.69 12.41 -42.96
CA GLU A 367 22.55 12.98 -43.67
C GLU A 367 21.59 11.89 -44.15
N VAL A 368 20.34 11.96 -43.70
CA VAL A 368 19.24 11.09 -44.11
C VAL A 368 18.14 11.94 -44.70
N SER A 369 17.66 11.56 -45.89
CA SER A 369 16.57 12.25 -46.58
C SER A 369 15.52 11.25 -47.02
N ALA A 370 14.25 11.58 -46.77
CA ALA A 370 13.10 10.81 -47.22
C ALA A 370 12.20 11.68 -48.09
N ALA A 371 11.90 11.21 -49.30
CA ALA A 371 10.94 11.86 -50.18
C ALA A 371 9.51 11.65 -49.65
N ILE A 372 8.75 12.73 -49.58
CA ILE A 372 7.37 12.74 -49.08
C ILE A 372 6.44 13.06 -50.24
N ALA A 373 5.50 12.15 -50.52
CA ALA A 373 4.53 12.32 -51.58
C ALA A 373 3.34 13.18 -51.12
N PRO A 374 2.69 13.93 -52.02
CA PRO A 374 1.48 14.66 -51.70
C PRO A 374 0.40 13.76 -51.11
N ARG A 375 -0.35 14.28 -50.14
CA ARG A 375 -1.43 13.65 -49.37
C ARG A 375 -0.99 12.55 -48.39
N MET A 376 0.31 12.32 -48.19
CA MET A 376 0.77 11.46 -47.11
C MET A 376 0.35 12.04 -45.76
N ARG A 377 -0.35 11.25 -44.95
CA ARG A 377 -0.60 11.58 -43.53
C ARG A 377 0.69 11.47 -42.71
N PRO A 378 0.78 12.09 -41.53
CA PRO A 378 1.96 11.99 -40.65
C PRO A 378 2.49 10.57 -40.47
N SER A 379 1.63 9.58 -40.19
CA SER A 379 2.06 8.18 -40.02
C SER A 379 2.62 7.53 -41.29
N ALA A 380 2.15 7.92 -42.48
CA ALA A 380 2.70 7.44 -43.74
C ALA A 380 4.06 8.08 -44.05
N ALA A 381 4.20 9.38 -43.79
CA ALA A 381 5.46 10.09 -43.92
C ALA A 381 6.51 9.57 -42.91
N ALA A 382 6.11 9.32 -41.66
CA ALA A 382 6.98 8.74 -40.63
C ALA A 382 7.49 7.35 -41.03
N ARG A 383 6.66 6.50 -41.66
CA ARG A 383 7.12 5.22 -42.23
C ARG A 383 8.18 5.40 -43.32
N ALA A 384 8.03 6.38 -44.19
CA ALA A 384 9.04 6.68 -45.21
C ALA A 384 10.35 7.16 -44.59
N VAL A 385 10.28 8.03 -43.57
CA VAL A 385 11.45 8.50 -42.82
C VAL A 385 12.14 7.36 -42.08
N ALA A 386 11.39 6.52 -41.36
CA ALA A 386 11.92 5.36 -40.65
C ALA A 386 12.61 4.37 -41.60
N ALA A 387 12.07 4.16 -42.80
CA ALA A 387 12.70 3.32 -43.82
C ALA A 387 14.03 3.93 -44.31
N ALA A 388 14.10 5.25 -44.53
CA ALA A 388 15.33 5.93 -44.91
C ALA A 388 16.40 5.87 -43.81
N ILE A 389 16.01 6.07 -42.54
CA ILE A 389 16.89 5.94 -41.37
C ILE A 389 17.40 4.50 -41.22
N SER A 390 16.53 3.51 -41.46
CA SER A 390 16.91 2.10 -41.42
C SER A 390 17.88 1.74 -42.54
N ALA A 391 17.69 2.29 -43.74
CA ALA A 391 18.62 2.13 -44.86
C ALA A 391 20.00 2.76 -44.58
N ALA A 392 20.05 3.78 -43.72
CA ALA A 392 21.29 4.40 -43.23
C ALA A 392 21.97 3.61 -42.09
N GLY A 393 21.44 2.44 -41.70
CA GLY A 393 22.07 1.54 -40.73
C GLY A 393 21.63 1.73 -39.27
N PHE A 394 20.61 2.56 -39.03
CA PHE A 394 20.03 2.76 -37.70
C PHE A 394 18.77 1.91 -37.52
N SER A 395 18.26 1.83 -36.29
CA SER A 395 16.93 1.29 -36.02
C SER A 395 15.96 2.43 -35.74
N ALA A 396 14.76 2.37 -36.32
CA ALA A 396 13.72 3.36 -36.14
C ALA A 396 12.45 2.69 -35.60
N ARG A 397 11.93 3.18 -34.47
CA ARG A 397 10.65 2.76 -33.89
C ARG A 397 9.64 3.88 -34.10
N LEU A 398 8.46 3.53 -34.60
CA LEU A 398 7.36 4.46 -34.76
C LEU A 398 6.45 4.43 -33.53
N SER A 399 5.92 5.59 -33.18
CA SER A 399 4.98 5.76 -32.08
C SER A 399 3.93 6.79 -32.50
N ASP A 400 2.73 6.32 -32.79
CA ASP A 400 1.60 7.16 -33.21
C ASP A 400 0.96 7.81 -31.98
N ASN A 401 0.70 9.12 -32.06
CA ASN A 401 0.02 9.88 -31.02
C ASN A 401 -1.40 10.25 -31.48
N PRO A 402 -2.36 10.38 -30.55
CA PRO A 402 -3.73 10.75 -30.87
C PRO A 402 -3.85 12.16 -31.46
N VAL A 403 -5.04 12.48 -31.98
CA VAL A 403 -5.37 13.81 -32.50
C VAL A 403 -5.56 14.76 -31.31
N ILE A 404 -4.82 15.87 -31.28
CA ILE A 404 -5.00 16.96 -30.32
C ILE A 404 -6.16 17.88 -30.73
N GLY A 405 -6.67 18.72 -29.83
CA GLY A 405 -7.92 19.48 -30.04
C GLY A 405 -7.97 20.33 -31.32
N ALA A 406 -6.84 20.90 -31.76
CA ALA A 406 -6.72 21.69 -32.99
C ALA A 406 -6.08 20.93 -34.17
N GLY A 407 -5.86 19.62 -34.04
CA GLY A 407 -5.16 18.79 -35.03
C GLY A 407 -6.08 18.25 -36.14
N ALA A 408 -5.59 18.23 -37.37
CA ALA A 408 -6.25 17.56 -38.49
C ALA A 408 -6.09 16.03 -38.42
N HIS A 409 -4.91 15.56 -38.00
CA HIS A 409 -4.59 14.17 -37.73
C HIS A 409 -3.63 14.07 -36.54
N GLY A 410 -3.44 12.85 -36.03
CA GLY A 410 -2.43 12.56 -35.01
C GLY A 410 -1.02 12.70 -35.56
N THR A 411 -0.07 12.94 -34.66
CA THR A 411 1.36 12.99 -34.99
C THR A 411 1.98 11.60 -34.90
N THR A 412 3.14 11.40 -35.51
CA THR A 412 3.90 10.15 -35.35
C THR A 412 5.34 10.49 -35.01
N ASP A 413 5.82 9.96 -33.90
CA ASP A 413 7.21 10.08 -33.50
C ASP A 413 8.04 8.95 -34.12
N VAL A 414 9.24 9.30 -34.58
CA VAL A 414 10.27 8.39 -35.05
C VAL A 414 11.40 8.40 -34.04
N LEU A 415 11.49 7.35 -33.22
CA LEU A 415 12.56 7.18 -32.23
C LEU A 415 13.72 6.45 -32.89
N VAL A 416 14.92 7.01 -32.79
CA VAL A 416 16.09 6.50 -33.52
C VAL A 416 17.14 5.95 -32.57
N ARG A 417 17.57 4.72 -32.82
CA ARG A 417 18.56 4.00 -32.01
C ARG A 417 19.69 3.49 -32.88
N ARG A 418 20.92 3.55 -32.35
CA ARG A 418 22.11 2.91 -32.92
C ARG A 418 21.97 1.38 -32.94
N PRO A 419 22.75 0.69 -33.77
CA PRO A 419 22.98 -0.74 -33.60
C PRO A 419 23.40 -1.04 -32.14
N GLY A 420 22.69 -1.94 -31.47
CA GLY A 420 22.89 -2.23 -30.04
C GLY A 420 21.91 -1.53 -29.09
N GLY A 421 21.00 -0.68 -29.60
CA GLY A 421 19.83 -0.21 -28.84
C GLY A 421 19.99 1.14 -28.13
N ALA A 422 21.19 1.73 -28.08
CA ALA A 422 21.40 3.07 -27.53
C ALA A 422 20.72 4.15 -28.39
N LEU A 423 20.24 5.23 -27.78
CA LEU A 423 19.65 6.37 -28.49
C LEU A 423 20.67 7.02 -29.45
N ALA A 424 20.27 7.26 -30.69
CA ALA A 424 21.06 8.02 -31.66
C ALA A 424 20.77 9.52 -31.52
N THR A 425 21.73 10.37 -31.88
CA THR A 425 21.54 11.82 -31.85
C THR A 425 20.93 12.29 -33.16
N LEU A 426 19.86 13.07 -33.09
CA LEU A 426 19.23 13.73 -34.22
C LEU A 426 19.63 15.20 -34.24
N GLU A 427 20.03 15.67 -35.41
CA GLU A 427 20.38 17.06 -35.65
C GLU A 427 19.64 17.57 -36.90
N PRO A 428 19.39 18.88 -37.01
CA PRO A 428 18.95 19.48 -38.26
C PRO A 428 19.90 19.14 -39.41
N PRO A 429 19.43 19.15 -40.67
CA PRO A 429 20.31 18.96 -41.81
C PRO A 429 21.38 20.07 -41.86
N ALA A 430 22.55 19.76 -42.43
CA ALA A 430 23.67 20.71 -42.51
C ALA A 430 23.31 21.98 -43.30
N SER A 431 22.31 21.92 -44.19
CA SER A 431 21.77 23.08 -44.88
C SER A 431 20.28 22.95 -45.21
N GLY A 432 19.57 24.08 -45.16
CA GLY A 432 18.14 24.18 -45.42
C GLY A 432 17.25 23.68 -44.26
N ALA A 433 15.95 23.60 -44.51
CA ALA A 433 14.97 23.20 -43.50
C ALA A 433 14.85 21.67 -43.32
N LEU A 434 14.46 21.26 -42.11
CA LEU A 434 14.14 19.88 -41.71
C LEU A 434 13.01 19.28 -42.55
N SER A 435 11.95 20.05 -42.83
CA SER A 435 10.94 19.75 -43.83
C SER A 435 11.01 20.76 -44.97
N THR A 436 10.98 20.28 -46.20
CA THR A 436 10.81 21.13 -47.41
C THR A 436 9.37 21.13 -47.92
N ASP A 437 8.49 20.37 -47.26
CA ASP A 437 7.05 20.36 -47.52
C ASP A 437 6.41 21.60 -46.85
N ALA A 438 5.54 22.29 -47.57
CA ALA A 438 4.92 23.53 -47.08
C ALA A 438 3.80 23.29 -46.05
N THR A 439 3.29 22.07 -45.92
CA THR A 439 2.17 21.74 -45.03
C THR A 439 2.53 20.70 -43.98
N LEU A 440 3.35 19.69 -44.30
CA LEU A 440 3.78 18.69 -43.34
C LEU A 440 5.01 19.17 -42.58
N THR A 441 4.82 19.48 -41.30
CA THR A 441 5.91 19.88 -40.40
C THR A 441 6.61 18.68 -39.78
N ALA A 442 7.86 18.90 -39.39
CA ALA A 442 8.66 17.93 -38.66
C ALA A 442 9.46 18.69 -37.60
N CYS A 443 9.57 18.13 -36.41
CA CYS A 443 10.26 18.72 -35.28
C CYS A 443 11.21 17.70 -34.66
N ILE A 444 12.43 18.11 -34.32
CA ILE A 444 13.34 17.28 -33.52
C ILE A 444 13.00 17.55 -32.06
N GLY A 445 12.64 16.49 -31.33
CA GLY A 445 12.42 16.56 -29.90
C GLY A 445 13.75 16.73 -29.17
N ALA A 446 13.95 17.90 -28.60
CA ALA A 446 15.06 18.25 -27.72
C ALA A 446 14.50 18.56 -26.35
N VAL A 447 15.18 18.09 -25.29
CA VAL A 447 14.82 18.40 -23.91
C VAL A 447 15.78 19.49 -23.42
N ASP A 448 15.23 20.66 -23.11
CA ASP A 448 15.93 21.82 -22.58
C ASP A 448 15.23 22.29 -21.31
N LEU A 449 15.91 22.16 -20.17
CA LEU A 449 15.33 22.45 -18.87
C LEU A 449 15.78 23.83 -18.33
N ASP A 450 16.43 24.66 -19.16
CA ASP A 450 16.90 25.98 -18.75
C ASP A 450 15.74 26.96 -18.46
N ASP A 451 14.63 26.86 -19.20
CA ASP A 451 13.37 27.60 -18.95
C ASP A 451 12.25 26.73 -18.36
N GLY A 452 12.56 25.46 -18.07
CA GLY A 452 11.65 24.46 -17.54
C GLY A 452 11.09 23.55 -18.64
N LEU A 453 10.56 22.38 -18.25
CA LEU A 453 9.99 21.44 -19.20
C LEU A 453 8.70 22.03 -19.82
N GLN A 454 8.61 22.04 -21.15
CA GLN A 454 7.38 22.40 -21.83
C GLN A 454 6.29 21.36 -21.52
N HIS A 455 5.27 21.80 -20.82
CA HIS A 455 4.17 20.94 -20.37
C HIS A 455 2.95 21.06 -21.27
N PHE A 456 2.08 20.05 -21.25
CA PHE A 456 0.87 20.09 -22.06
C PHE A 456 -0.18 21.05 -21.49
N THR A 457 -1.12 21.40 -22.36
CA THR A 457 -2.36 22.10 -22.04
C THR A 457 -3.54 21.14 -22.25
N ASP A 458 -4.76 21.57 -21.91
CA ASP A 458 -5.96 20.78 -22.19
C ASP A 458 -6.13 20.41 -23.67
N THR A 459 -5.50 21.15 -24.58
CA THR A 459 -5.59 20.89 -26.03
C THR A 459 -4.78 19.67 -26.45
N ASP A 460 -3.65 19.42 -25.79
CA ASP A 460 -2.66 18.41 -26.17
C ASP A 460 -2.34 17.39 -25.06
N ALA A 461 -3.00 17.45 -23.91
CA ALA A 461 -2.87 16.51 -22.78
C ALA A 461 -2.87 15.04 -23.21
N ILE A 462 -3.77 14.68 -24.13
CA ILE A 462 -3.93 13.32 -24.66
C ILE A 462 -2.67 12.79 -25.39
N ALA A 463 -1.82 13.69 -25.89
CA ALA A 463 -0.60 13.37 -26.64
C ALA A 463 0.69 13.80 -25.92
N GLY A 464 0.64 14.80 -25.05
CA GLY A 464 1.80 15.52 -24.51
C GLY A 464 2.49 16.40 -25.55
N THR A 465 3.42 17.23 -25.10
CA THR A 465 4.27 18.05 -25.95
C THR A 465 5.36 17.22 -26.63
N VAL A 466 6.00 17.76 -27.68
CA VAL A 466 7.13 17.06 -28.33
C VAL A 466 8.28 16.86 -27.35
N GLU A 467 8.49 17.82 -26.44
CA GLU A 467 9.55 17.77 -25.44
C GLU A 467 9.31 16.68 -24.39
N GLU A 468 8.11 16.60 -23.82
CA GLU A 468 7.73 15.54 -22.87
C GLU A 468 7.86 14.17 -23.48
N ARG A 469 7.38 14.01 -24.73
CA ARG A 469 7.53 12.75 -25.45
C ARG A 469 8.98 12.39 -25.70
N ALA A 470 9.85 13.37 -25.96
CA ALA A 470 11.28 13.12 -26.06
C ALA A 470 11.87 12.69 -24.71
N LEU A 471 11.49 13.35 -23.61
CA LEU A 471 11.96 13.01 -22.26
C LEU A 471 11.52 11.60 -21.85
N LEU A 472 10.21 11.34 -21.86
CA LEU A 472 9.61 10.12 -21.32
C LEU A 472 9.99 8.89 -22.16
N LYS A 473 9.96 9.00 -23.49
CA LYS A 473 10.30 7.87 -24.37
C LYS A 473 11.79 7.54 -24.42
N ALA A 474 12.65 8.41 -23.90
CA ALA A 474 14.07 8.10 -23.73
C ALA A 474 14.31 7.00 -22.70
N PHE A 475 13.46 6.97 -21.66
CA PHE A 475 13.60 6.11 -20.48
C PHE A 475 12.51 5.03 -20.35
N ASP A 476 11.49 5.06 -21.20
CA ASP A 476 10.51 3.98 -21.34
C ASP A 476 11.20 2.62 -21.58
N ASP A 477 11.02 1.69 -20.64
CA ASP A 477 11.50 0.31 -20.75
C ASP A 477 10.42 -0.65 -21.27
N GLY A 478 9.20 -0.15 -21.47
CA GLY A 478 8.05 -0.89 -21.94
C GLY A 478 7.43 -1.83 -20.92
N ASP A 479 7.79 -1.77 -19.63
CA ASP A 479 7.16 -2.56 -18.59
C ASP A 479 5.81 -1.95 -18.17
N PRO A 480 4.68 -2.56 -18.56
CA PRO A 480 3.37 -2.02 -18.23
C PRO A 480 2.98 -2.19 -16.75
N ALA A 481 3.78 -2.89 -15.93
CA ALA A 481 3.54 -3.07 -14.50
C ALA A 481 4.26 -2.03 -13.61
N THR A 482 5.01 -1.10 -14.22
CA THR A 482 5.73 -0.03 -13.52
C THR A 482 5.09 1.32 -13.82
N VAL A 483 5.00 2.18 -12.80
CA VAL A 483 4.70 3.61 -12.99
C VAL A 483 6.02 4.37 -12.95
N ASP A 484 6.33 5.08 -14.04
CA ASP A 484 7.49 5.94 -14.14
C ASP A 484 7.18 7.32 -13.54
N VAL A 485 7.97 7.74 -12.56
CA VAL A 485 7.86 9.06 -11.93
C VAL A 485 9.11 9.86 -12.29
N VAL A 486 8.94 10.87 -13.13
CA VAL A 486 10.02 11.70 -13.67
C VAL A 486 10.02 13.03 -12.94
N MET A 487 11.06 13.26 -12.14
CA MET A 487 11.20 14.48 -11.35
C MET A 487 12.10 15.48 -12.09
N VAL A 488 11.53 16.64 -12.43
CA VAL A 488 12.19 17.71 -13.18
C VAL A 488 12.37 18.99 -12.34
N PRO A 489 13.29 19.91 -12.71
CA PRO A 489 13.54 21.11 -11.91
C PRO A 489 12.34 22.06 -11.82
N SER A 490 11.62 22.24 -12.93
CA SER A 490 10.43 23.08 -13.06
C SER A 490 9.71 22.81 -14.37
N PHE A 491 8.40 23.03 -14.41
CA PHE A 491 7.67 23.24 -15.66
C PHE A 491 7.86 24.67 -16.20
N ALA A 492 7.86 24.82 -17.53
CA ALA A 492 7.89 26.12 -18.19
C ALA A 492 6.59 26.90 -17.94
N GLY A 493 6.61 28.23 -18.00
CA GLY A 493 5.41 29.08 -17.88
C GLY A 493 4.76 29.17 -16.49
N GLY A 494 5.05 28.24 -15.58
CA GLY A 494 4.55 28.20 -14.20
C GLY A 494 3.08 27.78 -14.07
N GLY A 495 2.66 27.44 -12.85
CA GLY A 495 1.27 27.08 -12.52
C GLY A 495 0.97 25.58 -12.54
N ARG A 496 1.71 24.79 -13.29
CA ARG A 496 1.69 23.32 -13.22
C ARG A 496 2.74 22.81 -12.23
N ILE A 497 2.42 21.74 -11.50
CA ILE A 497 3.32 21.12 -10.51
C ILE A 497 3.45 19.60 -10.65
N GLY A 498 2.51 18.95 -11.34
CA GLY A 498 2.51 17.53 -11.67
C GLY A 498 1.61 17.26 -12.87
N GLU A 499 1.93 16.24 -13.67
CA GLU A 499 1.13 15.78 -14.81
C GLU A 499 1.24 14.25 -14.97
N SER A 500 0.18 13.63 -15.50
CA SER A 500 0.07 12.18 -15.67
C SER A 500 -0.32 11.78 -17.08
N PHE A 501 0.27 10.69 -17.56
CA PHE A 501 -0.05 10.04 -18.82
C PHE A 501 -0.73 8.70 -18.56
N ILE A 502 -2.01 8.60 -18.91
CA ILE A 502 -2.87 7.46 -18.53
C ILE A 502 -3.23 6.57 -19.73
N PHE A 503 -3.93 5.45 -19.48
CA PHE A 503 -4.30 4.52 -20.53
C PHE A 503 -5.52 5.02 -21.32
N ALA A 504 -6.53 5.56 -20.63
CA ALA A 504 -7.81 5.99 -21.19
C ALA A 504 -7.66 7.01 -22.34
N ASP A 505 -6.60 7.82 -22.30
CA ASP A 505 -6.29 8.82 -23.32
C ASP A 505 -5.91 8.19 -24.68
N GLY A 506 -5.59 6.89 -24.71
CA GLY A 506 -5.12 6.23 -25.92
C GLY A 506 -3.77 6.77 -26.41
N GLY A 507 -3.11 7.57 -25.58
CA GLY A 507 -1.78 8.13 -25.80
C GLY A 507 -0.70 7.07 -25.97
N ALA A 508 0.42 7.52 -26.54
CA ALA A 508 1.60 6.70 -26.77
C ALA A 508 2.47 6.51 -25.51
N ILE A 509 2.30 7.40 -24.52
CA ILE A 509 2.90 7.31 -23.20
C ILE A 509 1.80 6.88 -22.23
N ARG A 510 2.15 6.02 -21.28
CA ARG A 510 1.21 5.46 -20.29
C ARG A 510 1.98 5.20 -19.01
N ASN A 511 1.26 5.20 -17.89
CA ASN A 511 1.81 4.92 -16.56
C ASN A 511 3.03 5.79 -16.25
N ALA A 512 2.99 7.06 -16.68
CA ALA A 512 4.07 8.00 -16.48
C ALA A 512 3.54 9.24 -15.78
N ILE A 513 4.32 9.75 -14.84
CA ILE A 513 4.07 10.96 -14.08
C ILE A 513 5.28 11.86 -14.26
N VAL A 514 5.06 13.14 -14.47
CA VAL A 514 6.09 14.17 -14.38
C VAL A 514 5.74 15.08 -13.21
N GLU A 515 6.68 15.27 -12.29
CA GLU A 515 6.51 16.16 -11.15
C GLU A 515 7.66 17.15 -11.09
N ASP A 516 7.37 18.40 -10.71
CA ASP A 516 8.38 19.42 -10.56
C ASP A 516 8.65 19.77 -9.10
N ARG A 517 9.68 20.59 -8.87
CA ARG A 517 10.07 21.03 -7.53
C ARG A 517 8.99 21.82 -6.80
N ALA A 518 8.07 22.49 -7.49
CA ALA A 518 6.99 23.22 -6.85
C ALA A 518 5.95 22.27 -6.25
N GLY A 519 5.69 21.12 -6.89
CA GLY A 519 4.86 20.03 -6.32
C GLY A 519 5.38 19.58 -4.97
N LEU A 520 6.69 19.29 -4.92
CA LEU A 520 7.41 18.87 -3.71
C LEU A 520 7.40 19.93 -2.61
N ARG A 521 7.49 21.22 -2.98
CA ARG A 521 7.48 22.35 -2.03
C ARG A 521 6.10 22.60 -1.43
N ALA A 522 5.05 22.33 -2.19
CA ALA A 522 3.70 22.40 -1.68
C ALA A 522 3.44 21.27 -0.65
N ASP A 523 4.22 20.18 -0.68
CA ASP A 523 4.24 19.12 0.33
C ASP A 523 2.80 18.63 0.62
N ARG A 524 2.36 18.67 1.89
CA ARG A 524 1.03 18.23 2.31
C ARG A 524 -0.11 19.15 1.86
N ALA A 525 0.17 20.30 1.25
CA ALA A 525 -0.87 21.15 0.68
C ALA A 525 -1.34 20.65 -0.70
N SER A 526 -0.44 20.10 -1.52
CA SER A 526 -0.77 19.62 -2.86
C SER A 526 -1.00 18.11 -2.91
N PHE A 527 -0.22 17.32 -2.17
CA PHE A 527 -0.11 15.87 -2.39
C PHE A 527 0.11 15.51 -3.87
N ALA A 528 0.91 16.32 -4.58
CA ALA A 528 1.04 16.27 -6.04
C ALA A 528 1.32 14.85 -6.56
N LEU A 529 2.39 14.18 -6.11
CA LEU A 529 2.64 12.79 -6.51
C LEU A 529 1.44 11.85 -6.27
N SER A 530 0.76 11.99 -5.13
CA SER A 530 -0.37 11.12 -4.80
C SER A 530 -1.58 11.37 -5.71
N HIS A 531 -1.80 12.63 -6.10
CA HIS A 531 -2.83 13.07 -7.03
C HIS A 531 -2.55 12.52 -8.44
N GLU A 532 -1.31 12.68 -8.92
CA GLU A 532 -0.89 12.14 -10.21
C GLU A 532 -0.99 10.61 -10.27
N LEU A 533 -0.61 9.93 -9.19
CA LEU A 533 -0.87 8.50 -9.05
C LEU A 533 -2.36 8.16 -9.12
N GLY A 534 -3.24 9.07 -8.74
CA GLY A 534 -4.68 8.92 -8.90
C GLY A 534 -5.14 8.92 -10.34
N HIS A 535 -4.64 9.82 -11.19
CA HIS A 535 -4.93 9.79 -12.62
C HIS A 535 -4.54 8.43 -13.23
N VAL A 536 -3.35 7.93 -12.90
CA VAL A 536 -2.84 6.63 -13.38
C VAL A 536 -3.65 5.46 -12.82
N LEU A 537 -3.85 5.37 -11.50
CA LEU A 537 -4.46 4.21 -10.87
C LEU A 537 -5.97 4.13 -11.10
N LEU A 538 -6.66 5.28 -11.18
CA LEU A 538 -8.10 5.35 -11.45
C LEU A 538 -8.41 5.33 -12.96
N ASP A 539 -7.40 5.54 -13.80
CA ASP A 539 -7.54 5.77 -15.24
C ASP A 539 -8.60 6.86 -15.51
N GLU A 540 -8.33 8.05 -14.99
CA GLU A 540 -9.25 9.20 -14.95
C GLU A 540 -8.54 10.48 -15.41
N PRO A 541 -8.89 11.04 -16.59
CA PRO A 541 -8.16 12.16 -17.20
C PRO A 541 -8.52 13.55 -16.65
N GLY A 542 -9.61 13.68 -15.90
CA GLY A 542 -10.09 14.97 -15.41
C GLY A 542 -10.27 14.99 -13.91
N HIS A 543 -10.54 16.18 -13.37
CA HIS A 543 -10.75 16.37 -11.94
C HIS A 543 -12.25 16.47 -11.64
N PRO A 544 -12.73 16.03 -10.46
CA PRO A 544 -14.14 16.15 -10.08
C PRO A 544 -14.67 17.60 -10.09
N ASP A 545 -13.81 18.57 -9.79
CA ASP A 545 -14.12 20.00 -9.73
C ASP A 545 -14.24 20.65 -11.12
N ASP A 546 -13.64 20.07 -12.17
CA ASP A 546 -13.90 20.46 -13.57
C ASP A 546 -15.39 20.33 -13.95
N PHE A 547 -16.14 19.54 -13.19
CA PHE A 547 -17.57 19.28 -13.37
C PHE A 547 -18.45 19.98 -12.32
N GLY A 548 -17.88 20.90 -11.52
CA GLY A 548 -18.61 21.87 -10.71
C GLY A 548 -18.87 21.49 -9.24
N ILE A 549 -18.19 20.47 -8.70
CA ILE A 549 -18.24 20.14 -7.26
C ILE A 549 -16.83 20.27 -6.67
N ASP A 550 -16.51 21.46 -6.17
CA ASP A 550 -15.30 21.71 -5.37
C ASP A 550 -15.39 20.91 -4.05
N THR A 551 -14.43 20.03 -3.86
CA THR A 551 -14.29 19.15 -2.70
C THR A 551 -12.82 19.15 -2.25
N PRO A 552 -12.33 20.20 -1.56
CA PRO A 552 -10.90 20.42 -1.30
C PRO A 552 -10.28 19.38 -0.35
N THR A 553 -11.08 18.45 0.17
CA THR A 553 -10.65 17.31 0.99
C THR A 553 -10.49 16.02 0.19
N ARG A 554 -10.87 15.97 -1.10
CA ARG A 554 -10.67 14.81 -1.97
C ARG A 554 -9.29 14.86 -2.62
N LEU A 555 -8.71 13.68 -2.83
CA LEU A 555 -7.40 13.58 -3.48
C LEU A 555 -7.44 14.13 -4.91
N MET A 556 -8.43 13.71 -5.70
CA MET A 556 -8.53 14.03 -7.12
C MET A 556 -8.99 15.45 -7.44
N ASP A 557 -9.22 16.27 -6.43
CA ASP A 557 -9.58 17.69 -6.59
C ASP A 557 -8.36 18.50 -7.04
N ALA A 558 -8.47 19.32 -8.09
CA ALA A 558 -7.33 20.05 -8.64
C ALA A 558 -6.89 21.24 -7.78
N ASP A 559 -7.78 21.78 -6.94
CA ASP A 559 -7.46 22.97 -6.16
C ASP A 559 -6.38 22.64 -5.13
N ALA A 560 -5.21 23.26 -5.23
CA ALA A 560 -4.11 23.15 -4.27
C ALA A 560 -4.40 23.85 -2.93
N ALA A 561 -5.68 23.87 -2.50
CA ALA A 561 -6.09 24.39 -1.21
C ALA A 561 -5.43 23.56 -0.10
N ASN A 562 -4.75 24.24 0.83
CA ASN A 562 -4.17 23.58 1.98
C ASN A 562 -5.28 23.04 2.90
N ALA A 563 -5.60 21.76 2.73
CA ALA A 563 -6.63 21.06 3.48
C ALA A 563 -6.26 20.83 4.96
N SER A 564 -5.07 21.26 5.43
CA SER A 564 -4.61 20.99 6.81
C SER A 564 -5.56 21.46 7.90
N ALA A 565 -6.48 22.39 7.61
CA ALA A 565 -7.55 22.79 8.53
C ALA A 565 -8.65 21.73 8.71
N TYR A 566 -8.83 20.83 7.74
CA TYR A 566 -9.87 19.79 7.67
C TYR A 566 -9.32 18.36 7.74
N GLY A 567 -7.99 18.19 7.68
CA GLY A 567 -7.29 16.90 7.66
C GLY A 567 -6.57 16.65 6.33
N PRO A 568 -5.84 15.54 6.18
CA PRO A 568 -5.25 15.18 4.90
C PRO A 568 -6.34 14.94 3.85
N ARG A 569 -5.96 15.03 2.57
CA ARG A 569 -6.83 14.63 1.45
C ARG A 569 -7.27 13.18 1.62
N ARG A 570 -8.39 12.80 1.00
CA ARG A 570 -9.03 11.48 1.17
C ARG A 570 -9.41 10.85 -0.15
N LEU A 571 -9.46 9.52 -0.11
CA LEU A 571 -10.04 8.67 -1.14
C LEU A 571 -11.32 8.03 -0.61
N THR A 572 -12.35 8.02 -1.44
CA THR A 572 -13.63 7.36 -1.18
C THR A 572 -13.55 5.86 -1.44
N VAL A 573 -14.53 5.11 -0.90
CA VAL A 573 -14.67 3.68 -1.18
C VAL A 573 -14.73 3.40 -2.68
N ASP A 574 -15.45 4.24 -3.43
CA ASP A 574 -15.66 4.05 -4.87
C ASP A 574 -14.38 4.33 -5.68
N GLU A 575 -13.59 5.32 -5.29
CA GLU A 575 -12.26 5.56 -5.85
C GLU A 575 -11.33 4.38 -5.56
N CYS A 576 -11.31 3.87 -4.33
CA CYS A 576 -10.53 2.67 -4.00
C CYS A 576 -10.97 1.45 -4.85
N ALA A 577 -12.28 1.22 -4.96
CA ALA A 577 -12.81 0.12 -5.78
C ALA A 577 -12.51 0.33 -7.28
N ARG A 578 -12.51 1.57 -7.76
CA ARG A 578 -12.12 1.91 -9.14
C ARG A 578 -10.65 1.60 -9.37
N ALA A 579 -9.75 2.01 -8.47
CA ALA A 579 -8.32 1.73 -8.57
C ALA A 579 -8.06 0.22 -8.69
N ILE A 580 -8.65 -0.60 -7.81
CA ILE A 580 -8.49 -2.06 -7.88
C ILE A 580 -9.09 -2.64 -9.17
N ARG A 581 -10.22 -2.10 -9.65
CA ARG A 581 -10.86 -2.60 -10.88
C ARG A 581 -10.07 -2.26 -12.14
N GLN A 582 -9.51 -1.06 -12.24
CA GLN A 582 -8.79 -0.59 -13.43
C GLN A 582 -7.34 -1.06 -13.45
N SER A 583 -6.69 -1.00 -12.29
CA SER A 583 -5.25 -1.24 -12.17
C SER A 583 -4.92 -2.57 -11.51
N GLY A 584 -5.88 -3.29 -10.92
CA GLY A 584 -5.67 -4.58 -10.27
C GLY A 584 -5.62 -5.77 -11.23
N ALA A 585 -4.98 -6.85 -10.76
CA ALA A 585 -5.05 -8.14 -11.44
C ALA A 585 -6.51 -8.57 -11.64
N PRO A 586 -6.87 -9.13 -12.81
CA PRO A 586 -8.20 -9.67 -13.01
C PRO A 586 -8.49 -10.70 -11.92
N ALA A 587 -9.66 -10.60 -11.29
CA ALA A 587 -10.06 -11.54 -10.26
C ALA A 587 -9.93 -12.97 -10.80
N PRO A 588 -9.34 -13.92 -10.03
CA PRO A 588 -9.38 -15.31 -10.42
C PRO A 588 -10.85 -15.70 -10.61
N PRO A 589 -11.18 -16.45 -11.68
CA PRO A 589 -12.55 -16.92 -11.86
C PRO A 589 -12.98 -17.67 -10.59
N PRO A 590 -14.26 -17.55 -10.17
CA PRO A 590 -14.75 -18.33 -9.05
C PRO A 590 -14.43 -19.81 -9.29
N PRO A 591 -14.04 -20.59 -8.26
CA PRO A 591 -13.73 -22.00 -8.42
C PRO A 591 -14.91 -22.66 -9.11
N SER A 592 -14.70 -23.10 -10.35
CA SER A 592 -15.75 -23.65 -11.19
C SER A 592 -16.34 -24.86 -10.49
N ALA A 593 -17.61 -24.80 -10.13
CA ALA A 593 -18.40 -26.00 -9.88
C ALA A 593 -18.25 -26.90 -11.10
N ALA A 594 -17.78 -28.13 -10.89
CA ALA A 594 -17.52 -29.09 -11.94
C ALA A 594 -18.74 -29.22 -12.88
N ALA A 595 -18.59 -28.73 -14.12
CA ALA A 595 -19.56 -28.94 -15.17
C ALA A 595 -19.06 -30.06 -16.11
N PRO A 596 -19.97 -30.94 -16.59
CA PRO A 596 -19.59 -32.19 -17.23
C PRO A 596 -19.15 -32.01 -18.69
N ALA A 597 -18.31 -32.94 -19.13
CA ALA A 597 -17.79 -33.04 -20.48
C ALA A 597 -18.88 -33.21 -21.56
N ARG A 598 -18.73 -32.46 -22.67
CA ARG A 598 -19.21 -32.67 -24.07
C ARG A 598 -18.81 -31.41 -24.84
N GLY A 599 -18.35 -31.36 -26.08
CA GLY A 599 -18.13 -32.32 -27.16
C GLY A 599 -18.05 -31.51 -28.48
N THR A 600 -16.93 -31.64 -29.19
CA THR A 600 -16.71 -31.50 -30.66
C THR A 600 -17.06 -30.22 -31.46
N THR A 601 -16.01 -29.76 -32.16
CA THR A 601 -15.89 -29.23 -33.56
C THR A 601 -16.39 -27.84 -33.94
N ALA A 602 -15.46 -26.97 -34.38
CA ALA A 602 -15.42 -26.43 -35.75
C ALA A 602 -14.08 -25.72 -36.05
N ARG A 603 -13.50 -26.05 -37.20
CA ARG A 603 -12.33 -25.39 -37.83
C ARG A 603 -12.75 -24.06 -38.47
N GLY A 604 -11.90 -23.05 -38.38
CA GLY A 604 -11.97 -21.84 -39.20
C GLY A 604 -10.62 -21.13 -39.23
N ALA A 605 -9.90 -21.30 -40.35
CA ALA A 605 -8.66 -20.61 -40.66
C ALA A 605 -8.95 -19.23 -41.28
N GLY A 606 -8.19 -18.20 -40.88
CA GLY A 606 -8.20 -16.88 -41.50
C GLY A 606 -6.95 -16.11 -41.07
N GLY A 607 -6.10 -15.78 -42.05
CA GLY A 607 -4.79 -15.16 -41.84
C GLY A 607 -4.86 -13.75 -41.24
N GLY A 608 -3.99 -13.50 -40.26
CA GLY A 608 -3.77 -12.19 -39.66
C GLY A 608 -2.37 -11.69 -39.98
N THR A 609 -2.29 -10.54 -40.63
CA THR A 609 -1.19 -9.58 -40.50
C THR A 609 -0.89 -9.32 -39.01
N PRO A 610 0.37 -9.09 -38.59
CA PRO A 610 0.68 -8.72 -37.21
C PRO A 610 0.25 -7.27 -36.98
N GLY A 611 -1.06 -7.06 -36.81
CA GLY A 611 -1.60 -5.87 -36.20
C GLY A 611 -1.36 -5.97 -34.71
N PHE A 612 -0.70 -4.97 -34.14
CA PHE A 612 -0.60 -4.74 -32.72
C PHE A 612 -2.02 -4.77 -32.14
N ARG A 613 -2.41 -5.88 -31.51
CA ARG A 613 -3.59 -5.88 -30.65
C ARG A 613 -3.24 -4.97 -29.48
N PRO A 614 -4.06 -3.97 -29.12
CA PRO A 614 -3.88 -3.30 -27.85
C PRO A 614 -3.92 -4.40 -26.78
N SER A 615 -2.78 -4.67 -26.17
CA SER A 615 -2.69 -5.53 -25.01
C SER A 615 -3.67 -4.96 -24.00
N SER A 616 -4.56 -5.80 -23.47
CA SER A 616 -5.28 -5.48 -22.24
C SER A 616 -4.27 -4.92 -21.23
N PRO A 617 -4.61 -3.85 -20.48
CA PRO A 617 -3.66 -3.25 -19.54
C PRO A 617 -3.11 -4.35 -18.63
N ALA A 618 -1.78 -4.42 -18.52
CA ALA A 618 -1.20 -5.27 -17.50
C ALA A 618 -1.55 -4.64 -16.15
N PRO A 619 -1.83 -5.45 -15.13
CA PRO A 619 -2.21 -4.91 -13.83
C PRO A 619 -1.01 -4.21 -13.19
N LEU A 620 -1.18 -2.93 -12.85
CA LEU A 620 -0.24 -2.15 -12.04
C LEU A 620 -0.26 -2.57 -10.58
N LEU A 621 -1.41 -3.01 -10.08
CA LEU A 621 -1.64 -3.42 -8.70
C LEU A 621 -1.65 -4.94 -8.62
N ALA A 622 -0.62 -5.48 -7.97
CA ALA A 622 -0.49 -6.90 -7.68
C ALA A 622 -0.87 -7.19 -6.23
N PRO A 623 -1.48 -8.36 -5.92
CA PRO A 623 -1.62 -8.81 -4.55
C PRO A 623 -0.26 -8.84 -3.84
N TRP A 624 -0.19 -8.26 -2.65
CA TRP A 624 1.04 -8.28 -1.86
C TRP A 624 0.98 -9.45 -0.87
N PRO A 625 1.74 -10.56 -1.08
CA PRO A 625 1.64 -11.76 -0.26
C PRO A 625 1.94 -11.45 1.21
N LEU A 626 1.13 -11.99 2.13
CA LEU A 626 1.26 -11.82 3.58
C LEU A 626 2.65 -12.27 4.06
N SER A 627 3.30 -11.42 4.86
CA SER A 627 4.50 -11.78 5.59
C SER A 627 4.10 -12.08 7.03
N PRO A 628 4.62 -13.15 7.65
CA PRO A 628 4.54 -13.32 9.09
C PRO A 628 5.09 -12.06 9.75
N LEU A 629 4.31 -11.41 10.60
CA LEU A 629 4.84 -10.27 11.36
C LEU A 629 5.74 -10.86 12.44
N GLY A 630 6.96 -10.34 12.51
CA GLY A 630 7.98 -10.87 13.42
C GLY A 630 7.42 -10.98 14.83
N ARG A 631 7.51 -12.18 15.42
CA ARG A 631 7.14 -12.42 16.81
C ARG A 631 8.03 -11.54 17.69
N GLU A 632 7.43 -10.66 18.47
CA GLU A 632 8.17 -9.92 19.50
C GLU A 632 8.95 -10.93 20.36
N ARG A 633 10.24 -10.66 20.59
CA ARG A 633 11.10 -11.45 21.47
C ARG A 633 11.12 -10.89 22.86
#